data_AF-A0A353PDU9-F1
#
_entry.id   AF-A0A353PDU9-F1
#
_cell.length_a   1.000
_cell.length_b   1.000
_cell.length_c   1.000
_cell.angle_alpha   90.00
_cell.angle_beta   90.00
_cell.angle_gamma   90.00
#
_symmetry.space_group_name_H-M   'P 1'
#
loop_
_entity.id
_entity.type
_entity.pdbx_description
1 polymer ?
#
loop_
_entity_poly.entity_id
_entity_poly.type
_entity_poly.pdbx_seq_one_letter_code
_entity_poly.pdbx_strand_id
1 'polypeptide(L)'
;HAIQTSGNCIRNVTSDQLAGISPDELVDPRPYCEIIRQWSTFHPEFSYLPRKFKIAVTGAQRDRTAAQIHDIGLQIVENAAGERGFRVYVGGGLGRAPMIGEVIREFLPEADLLTYLEAILRVYNQHGRRDNIHKARIKILVKSWGREAFAEAVEAEWARRDSDALRLPPEEVARIAAHFEAPPYAAEAAADRLDPALESDPAFARWYARNTVPHKIPGYRAVHISLKSPGRAPGDATAEEMILIADLAERYSFGELRVTHHQNLLLADVRLADLPALWQTLSAHDLAHPNVGTLTDMIACPGLDFCALANAGSIDVAHQIQSRFEDLDYLYDLGELRLNMSGCMNACGHHHVGHIGILGVDKKGEEWYQIQIGGSSENSASLGKVLGPSVPKEQVAEVIGRLLAVYLDLREEGERFLDTCRRVGIEPFRERVYAELEVAA
;
A
#
# COMPACT_ATOMS: atom_id res chain seq x y z
N HIS A 1 11.84 -13.55 11.30
CA HIS A 1 11.50 -13.27 12.72
C HIS A 1 10.00 -12.94 12.80
N ALA A 2 9.21 -13.60 13.67
CA ALA A 2 7.74 -13.44 13.72
C ALA A 2 7.22 -12.60 14.90
N ILE A 3 8.11 -11.90 15.60
CA ILE A 3 7.78 -11.11 16.80
C ILE A 3 7.00 -9.85 16.42
N GLN A 4 6.00 -9.50 17.23
CA GLN A 4 5.12 -8.33 17.04
C GLN A 4 4.44 -8.25 15.66
N THR A 5 4.33 -9.38 14.95
CA THR A 5 3.54 -9.51 13.71
C THR A 5 2.03 -9.40 13.97
N SER A 6 1.60 -9.68 15.20
CA SER A 6 0.22 -9.57 15.70
C SER A 6 0.16 -8.88 17.08
N GLY A 7 -1.03 -8.79 17.69
CA GLY A 7 -1.19 -8.24 19.05
C GLY A 7 -1.47 -6.74 19.14
N ASN A 8 -1.54 -6.26 20.38
CA ASN A 8 -1.76 -4.86 20.76
C ASN A 8 -0.42 -4.17 21.02
N CYS A 9 0.36 -4.01 19.97
CA CYS A 9 1.70 -3.45 20.00
C CYS A 9 1.99 -2.76 18.66
N ILE A 10 3.19 -2.19 18.56
CA ILE A 10 3.74 -1.65 17.31
C ILE A 10 3.96 -2.81 16.34
N ARG A 11 3.38 -2.70 15.15
CA ARG A 11 3.47 -3.67 14.06
C ARG A 11 4.68 -3.37 13.17
N ASN A 12 4.81 -4.11 12.07
CA ASN A 12 5.78 -3.82 11.02
C ASN A 12 5.78 -2.34 10.64
N VAL A 13 6.97 -1.76 10.50
CA VAL A 13 7.15 -0.40 9.99
C VAL A 13 7.16 -0.48 8.47
N THR A 14 6.20 0.20 7.84
CA THR A 14 6.02 0.14 6.38
C THR A 14 6.88 1.20 5.69
N SER A 15 7.47 0.87 4.55
CA SER A 15 8.10 1.83 3.66
C SER A 15 7.68 1.62 2.21
N ASP A 16 8.07 2.55 1.34
CA ASP A 16 7.90 2.44 -0.11
C ASP A 16 8.65 1.21 -0.65
N GLN A 17 7.98 0.37 -1.44
CA GLN A 17 8.63 -0.77 -2.09
C GLN A 17 9.80 -0.35 -3.02
N LEU A 18 9.83 0.89 -3.51
CA LEU A 18 10.90 1.45 -4.34
C LEU A 18 11.97 2.22 -3.54
N ALA A 19 11.93 2.16 -2.21
CA ALA A 19 12.90 2.86 -1.35
C ALA A 19 14.35 2.52 -1.68
N GLY A 20 15.21 3.53 -1.78
CA GLY A 20 16.62 3.40 -2.13
C GLY A 20 16.90 3.32 -3.64
N ILE A 21 15.87 3.22 -4.49
CA ILE A 21 16.03 3.10 -5.95
C ILE A 21 15.15 4.07 -6.76
N SER A 22 14.17 4.71 -6.14
CA SER A 22 13.19 5.52 -6.86
C SER A 22 13.80 6.84 -7.35
N PRO A 23 13.53 7.29 -8.59
CA PRO A 23 14.02 8.58 -9.09
C PRO A 23 13.46 9.81 -8.37
N ASP A 24 12.30 9.69 -7.70
CA ASP A 24 11.60 10.77 -7.01
C ASP A 24 11.80 10.75 -5.48
N GLU A 25 12.73 9.93 -4.97
CA GLU A 25 13.06 9.87 -3.55
C GLU A 25 14.03 10.97 -3.15
N LEU A 26 13.72 11.64 -2.05
CA LEU A 26 14.61 12.61 -1.40
C LEU A 26 15.76 11.88 -0.68
N VAL A 27 15.42 10.82 0.04
CA VAL A 27 16.35 9.95 0.75
C VAL A 27 15.74 8.56 0.87
N ASP A 28 16.58 7.54 0.98
CA ASP A 28 16.15 6.20 1.35
C ASP A 28 15.51 6.18 2.74
N PRO A 29 14.21 5.84 2.88
CA PRO A 29 13.54 5.73 4.18
C PRO A 29 13.89 4.47 4.98
N ARG A 30 14.49 3.44 4.37
CA ARG A 30 14.75 2.14 5.03
C ARG A 30 15.60 2.24 6.30
N PRO A 31 16.67 3.06 6.38
CA PRO A 31 17.42 3.25 7.62
C PRO A 31 16.54 3.72 8.79
N TYR A 32 15.62 4.67 8.56
CA TYR A 32 14.71 5.13 9.59
C TYR A 32 13.68 4.06 9.98
N CYS A 33 13.20 3.26 9.03
CA CYS A 33 12.35 2.12 9.34
C CYS A 33 13.07 1.11 10.25
N GLU A 34 14.35 0.85 10.00
CA GLU A 34 15.17 -0.05 10.81
C GLU A 34 15.46 0.54 12.20
N ILE A 35 15.76 1.83 12.30
CA ILE A 35 15.86 2.56 13.57
C ILE A 35 14.57 2.39 14.40
N ILE A 36 13.42 2.67 13.79
CA ILE A 36 12.11 2.54 14.46
C ILE A 36 11.83 1.08 14.83
N ARG A 37 12.19 0.12 13.98
CA ARG A 37 12.02 -1.31 14.26
C ARG A 37 12.86 -1.73 15.47
N GLN A 38 14.15 -1.37 15.50
CA GLN A 38 15.03 -1.70 16.62
C GLN A 38 14.54 -1.07 17.92
N TRP A 39 14.16 0.20 17.89
CA TRP A 39 13.60 0.91 19.04
C TRP A 39 12.28 0.30 19.55
N SER A 40 11.36 -0.05 18.64
CA SER A 40 10.04 -0.56 19.01
C SER A 40 10.01 -2.05 19.40
N THR A 41 11.03 -2.81 19.01
CA THR A 41 11.11 -4.24 19.30
C THR A 41 11.33 -4.46 20.79
N PHE A 42 10.41 -5.19 21.44
CA PHE A 42 10.42 -5.41 22.90
C PHE A 42 10.47 -4.14 23.76
N HIS A 43 9.97 -3.01 23.24
CA HIS A 43 9.93 -1.77 24.01
C HIS A 43 9.13 -1.99 25.31
N PRO A 44 9.70 -1.75 26.51
CA PRO A 44 9.10 -2.16 27.77
C PRO A 44 7.74 -1.49 28.01
N GLU A 45 7.59 -0.24 27.58
CA GLU A 45 6.34 0.51 27.73
C GLU A 45 5.29 0.20 26.65
N PHE A 46 5.72 -0.15 25.44
CA PHE A 46 4.83 -0.25 24.26
C PHE A 46 4.56 -1.69 23.83
N SER A 47 4.93 -2.65 24.68
CA SER A 47 4.63 -4.07 24.50
C SER A 47 3.13 -4.38 24.65
N TYR A 48 2.35 -3.51 25.31
CA TYR A 48 0.89 -3.65 25.47
C TYR A 48 0.14 -2.33 25.34
N LEU A 49 -0.01 -1.86 24.11
CA LEU A 49 -0.81 -0.68 23.77
C LEU A 49 -2.31 -0.96 23.88
N PRO A 50 -3.18 0.06 23.81
CA PRO A 50 -4.64 -0.16 23.78
C PRO A 50 -5.09 -1.04 22.59
N ARG A 51 -4.43 -0.93 21.43
CA ARG A 51 -4.66 -1.77 20.24
C ARG A 51 -3.41 -1.80 19.33
N LYS A 52 -3.46 -2.53 18.21
CA LYS A 52 -2.42 -2.55 17.18
C LYS A 52 -2.04 -1.14 16.73
N PHE A 53 -0.75 -0.89 16.54
CA PHE A 53 -0.20 0.42 16.16
C PHE A 53 0.71 0.26 14.94
N LYS A 54 0.48 1.06 13.90
CA LYS A 54 1.14 0.96 12.60
C LYS A 54 1.87 2.25 12.28
N ILE A 55 3.12 2.14 11.83
CA ILE A 55 3.96 3.28 11.44
C ILE A 55 4.36 3.10 9.98
N ALA A 56 4.32 4.18 9.21
CA ALA A 56 4.79 4.22 7.83
C ALA A 56 5.79 5.36 7.63
N VAL A 57 6.81 5.13 6.81
CA VAL A 57 7.84 6.12 6.45
C VAL A 57 7.99 6.19 4.93
N THR A 58 7.84 7.38 4.37
CA THR A 58 8.12 7.65 2.94
C THR A 58 9.19 8.72 2.80
N GLY A 59 10.17 8.45 1.95
CA GLY A 59 11.17 9.41 1.50
C GLY A 59 10.85 9.98 0.11
N ALA A 60 9.78 9.53 -0.52
CA ALA A 60 9.43 9.90 -1.89
C ALA A 60 8.46 11.07 -1.95
N GLN A 61 8.54 11.83 -3.06
CA GLN A 61 7.56 12.86 -3.36
C GLN A 61 6.15 12.27 -3.51
N ARG A 62 6.03 11.14 -4.20
CA ARG A 62 4.75 10.39 -4.31
C ARG A 62 4.61 9.42 -3.15
N ASP A 63 3.48 9.46 -2.45
CA ASP A 63 3.18 8.52 -1.37
C ASP A 63 2.75 7.16 -1.94
N ARG A 64 3.72 6.25 -2.03
CA ARG A 64 3.52 4.82 -2.35
C ARG A 64 3.43 3.94 -1.10
N THR A 65 3.51 4.52 0.09
CA THR A 65 3.49 3.78 1.37
C THR A 65 2.09 3.79 2.00
N ALA A 66 1.21 4.69 1.54
CA ALA A 66 -0.06 5.00 2.17
C ALA A 66 0.14 5.53 3.60
N ALA A 67 1.06 6.48 3.77
CA ALA A 67 1.50 6.96 5.07
C ALA A 67 0.35 7.58 5.88
N GLN A 68 -0.57 8.27 5.20
CA GLN A 68 -1.70 8.97 5.83
C GLN A 68 -2.78 8.02 6.40
N ILE A 69 -2.74 6.71 6.14
CA ILE A 69 -3.70 5.74 6.72
C ILE A 69 -3.08 4.87 7.83
N HIS A 70 -1.85 5.18 8.23
CA HIS A 70 -1.18 4.56 9.37
C HIS A 70 -1.49 5.31 10.67
N ASP A 71 -1.25 4.67 11.82
CA ASP A 71 -1.46 5.32 13.12
C ASP A 71 -0.49 6.52 13.27
N ILE A 72 0.75 6.37 12.76
CA ILE A 72 1.69 7.46 12.46
C ILE A 72 2.18 7.31 11.02
N GLY A 73 2.11 8.39 10.24
CA GLY A 73 2.79 8.52 8.96
C GLY A 73 3.94 9.52 9.06
N LEU A 74 5.11 9.16 8.52
CA LEU A 74 6.29 10.01 8.47
C LEU A 74 6.66 10.27 7.02
N GLN A 75 6.65 11.54 6.61
CA GLN A 75 7.17 11.96 5.32
C GLN A 75 8.48 12.69 5.55
N ILE A 76 9.57 12.20 4.95
CA ILE A 76 10.87 12.85 5.06
C ILE A 76 10.85 14.12 4.21
N VAL A 77 11.27 15.22 4.80
CA VAL A 77 11.26 16.56 4.20
C VAL A 77 12.56 17.29 4.53
N GLU A 78 12.87 18.30 3.73
CA GLU A 78 13.95 19.26 4.00
C GLU A 78 13.34 20.63 4.27
N ASN A 79 13.90 21.35 5.25
CA ASN A 79 13.49 22.73 5.52
C ASN A 79 14.25 23.72 4.61
N ALA A 80 13.96 25.02 4.76
CA ALA A 80 14.60 26.08 3.98
C ALA A 80 16.13 26.20 4.19
N ALA A 81 16.67 25.65 5.27
CA ALA A 81 18.11 25.61 5.56
C ALA A 81 18.79 24.33 5.00
N GLY A 82 18.03 23.44 4.34
CA GLY A 82 18.53 22.16 3.85
C GLY A 82 18.68 21.09 4.93
N GLU A 83 18.10 21.31 6.11
CA GLU A 83 18.15 20.32 7.19
C GLU A 83 17.03 19.30 7.01
N ARG A 84 17.37 18.03 7.25
CA ARG A 84 16.43 16.92 7.14
C ARG A 84 15.56 16.80 8.38
N GLY A 85 14.29 16.47 8.15
CA GLY A 85 13.33 16.20 9.19
C GLY A 85 12.12 15.43 8.67
N PHE A 86 11.06 15.41 9.47
CA PHE A 86 9.83 14.68 9.17
C PHE A 86 8.61 15.57 9.29
N ARG A 87 7.73 15.53 8.28
CA ARG A 87 6.32 15.88 8.47
C ARG A 87 5.62 14.69 9.12
N VAL A 88 4.90 14.95 10.22
CA VAL A 88 4.30 13.91 11.06
C VAL A 88 2.78 13.93 10.95
N TYR A 89 2.23 12.85 10.41
CA TYR A 89 0.79 12.57 10.34
C TYR A 89 0.40 11.62 11.48
N VAL A 90 -0.73 11.84 12.14
CA VAL A 90 -1.24 10.96 13.20
C VAL A 90 -2.74 10.72 13.06
N GLY A 91 -3.20 9.54 13.49
CA GLY A 91 -4.62 9.24 13.58
C GLY A 91 -5.23 8.65 12.31
N GLY A 92 -4.41 8.10 11.41
CA GLY A 92 -4.90 7.35 10.27
C GLY A 92 -5.40 5.94 10.64
N GLY A 93 -6.24 5.39 9.77
CA GLY A 93 -6.59 3.97 9.80
C GLY A 93 -7.94 3.68 9.18
N LEU A 94 -8.03 2.57 8.46
CA LEU A 94 -9.22 2.17 7.70
C LEU A 94 -10.27 1.51 8.63
N GLY A 95 -10.30 0.19 8.80
CA GLY A 95 -11.23 -0.48 9.73
C GLY A 95 -12.68 0.00 9.66
N ARG A 96 -13.44 -0.13 10.76
CA ARG A 96 -14.89 0.19 10.78
C ARG A 96 -15.22 1.67 10.55
N ALA A 97 -14.36 2.55 11.04
CA ALA A 97 -14.54 3.99 10.96
C ALA A 97 -13.29 4.58 10.30
N PRO A 98 -13.22 4.59 8.96
CA PRO A 98 -12.02 5.02 8.23
C PRO A 98 -11.71 6.50 8.51
N MET A 99 -10.43 6.80 8.73
CA MET A 99 -9.90 8.13 8.99
C MET A 99 -8.56 8.29 8.28
N ILE A 100 -8.35 9.46 7.71
CA ILE A 100 -7.08 9.91 7.16
C ILE A 100 -6.36 10.65 8.28
N GLY A 101 -5.08 10.37 8.46
CA GLY A 101 -4.23 10.99 9.48
C GLY A 101 -4.00 12.46 9.20
N GLU A 102 -3.90 13.23 10.27
CA GLU A 102 -3.77 14.68 10.22
C GLU A 102 -2.33 15.09 10.55
N VAL A 103 -1.84 16.16 9.90
CA VAL A 103 -0.51 16.70 10.19
C VAL A 103 -0.53 17.39 11.55
N ILE A 104 0.18 16.83 12.53
CA ILE A 104 0.35 17.45 13.85
C ILE A 104 1.66 18.23 13.95
N ARG A 105 2.61 17.98 13.03
CA ARG A 105 3.89 18.69 12.96
C ARG A 105 4.40 18.74 11.53
N GLU A 106 4.64 19.94 11.02
CA GLU A 106 5.15 20.15 9.65
C GLU A 106 6.62 19.79 9.50
N PHE A 107 7.42 20.02 10.54
CA PHE A 107 8.84 19.70 10.57
C PHE A 107 9.28 19.26 11.97
N LEU A 108 9.68 18.00 12.08
CA LEU A 108 10.35 17.40 13.22
C LEU A 108 11.83 17.17 12.84
N PRO A 109 12.80 17.76 13.55
CA PRO A 109 14.22 17.51 13.28
C PRO A 109 14.57 16.02 13.34
N GLU A 110 15.50 15.56 12.49
CA GLU A 110 15.88 14.14 12.42
C GLU A 110 16.27 13.56 13.79
N ALA A 111 17.07 14.31 14.55
CA ALA A 111 17.56 13.90 15.86
C ALA A 111 16.45 13.65 16.89
N ASP A 112 15.26 14.21 16.68
CA ASP A 112 14.15 14.10 17.62
C ASP A 112 13.17 12.96 17.28
N LEU A 113 13.41 12.21 16.20
CA LEU A 113 12.51 11.17 15.68
C LEU A 113 11.97 10.24 16.78
N LEU A 114 12.85 9.54 17.50
CA LEU A 114 12.44 8.54 18.47
C LEU A 114 11.71 9.16 19.67
N THR A 115 12.21 10.30 20.15
CA THR A 115 11.59 10.99 21.29
C THR A 115 10.17 11.49 20.99
N TYR A 116 9.91 11.92 19.75
CA TYR A 116 8.58 12.38 19.35
C TYR A 116 7.61 11.22 19.15
N LEU A 117 8.08 10.11 18.55
CA LEU A 117 7.30 8.87 18.47
C LEU A 117 6.92 8.36 19.86
N GLU A 118 7.86 8.42 20.82
CA GLU A 118 7.59 8.08 22.21
C GLU A 118 6.49 8.96 22.80
N ALA A 119 6.55 10.28 22.64
CA ALA A 119 5.54 11.20 23.14
C ALA A 119 4.13 10.89 22.57
N ILE A 120 4.02 10.66 21.25
CA ILE A 120 2.75 10.27 20.61
C ILE A 120 2.22 8.97 21.22
N LEU A 121 3.09 7.98 21.38
CA LEU A 121 2.72 6.67 21.92
C LEU A 121 2.36 6.74 23.41
N ARG A 122 3.04 7.56 24.23
CA ARG A 122 2.70 7.80 25.65
C ARG A 122 1.31 8.41 25.79
N VAL A 123 1.02 9.47 25.03
CA VAL A 123 -0.32 10.09 25.01
C VAL A 123 -1.39 9.07 24.62
N TYR A 124 -1.14 8.28 23.57
CA TYR A 124 -2.06 7.21 23.18
C TYR A 124 -2.18 6.12 24.25
N ASN A 125 -1.09 5.72 24.89
CA ASN A 125 -1.07 4.64 25.88
C ASN A 125 -1.84 5.02 27.14
N GLN A 126 -1.72 6.28 27.59
CA GLN A 126 -2.39 6.83 28.77
C GLN A 126 -3.88 7.12 28.53
N HIS A 127 -4.23 7.69 27.37
CA HIS A 127 -5.58 8.21 27.11
C HIS A 127 -6.40 7.37 26.13
N GLY A 128 -5.78 6.42 25.45
CA GLY A 128 -6.46 5.50 24.54
C GLY A 128 -7.43 4.59 25.28
N ARG A 129 -8.62 4.41 24.71
CA ARG A 129 -9.66 3.55 25.29
C ARG A 129 -9.21 2.10 25.38
N ARG A 130 -9.43 1.47 26.54
CA ARG A 130 -9.24 0.02 26.77
C ARG A 130 -10.54 -0.71 27.12
N ASP A 131 -11.62 0.04 27.35
CA ASP A 131 -12.95 -0.46 27.70
C ASP A 131 -13.75 -0.95 26.48
N ASN A 132 -13.46 -0.43 25.29
CA ASN A 132 -14.11 -0.83 24.05
C ASN A 132 -13.10 -1.03 22.91
N ILE A 133 -12.87 -2.30 22.53
CA ILE A 133 -11.90 -2.68 21.51
C ILE A 133 -12.18 -2.07 20.13
N HIS A 134 -13.43 -1.75 19.81
CA HIS A 134 -13.82 -1.14 18.53
C HIS A 134 -13.55 0.36 18.49
N LYS A 135 -13.29 0.98 19.65
CA LYS A 135 -12.98 2.40 19.83
C LYS A 135 -11.58 2.63 20.42
N ALA A 136 -10.72 1.62 20.43
CA ALA A 136 -9.41 1.62 21.09
C ALA A 136 -8.23 2.13 20.25
N ARG A 137 -8.42 2.45 18.97
CA ARG A 137 -7.32 2.92 18.08
C ARG A 137 -7.07 4.42 18.25
N ILE A 138 -5.81 4.86 18.05
CA ILE A 138 -5.41 6.27 18.21
C ILE A 138 -6.26 7.24 17.39
N LYS A 139 -6.69 6.85 16.18
CA LYS A 139 -7.60 7.65 15.35
C LYS A 139 -8.87 8.10 16.07
N ILE A 140 -9.39 7.28 16.98
CA ILE A 140 -10.58 7.61 17.77
C ILE A 140 -10.24 8.67 18.82
N LEU A 141 -9.06 8.57 19.44
CA LEU A 141 -8.57 9.56 20.40
C LEU A 141 -8.36 10.91 19.70
N VAL A 142 -7.60 10.92 18.59
CA VAL A 142 -7.36 12.13 17.76
C VAL A 142 -8.68 12.76 17.34
N LYS A 143 -9.61 11.98 16.78
CA LYS A 143 -10.94 12.50 16.41
C LYS A 143 -11.71 13.09 17.59
N SER A 144 -11.62 12.47 18.77
CA SER A 144 -12.37 12.92 19.95
C SER A 144 -11.82 14.19 20.57
N TRP A 145 -10.51 14.39 20.52
CA TRP A 145 -9.84 15.57 21.06
C TRP A 145 -9.78 16.71 20.04
N GLY A 146 -9.78 16.37 18.75
CA GLY A 146 -9.38 17.28 17.69
C GLY A 146 -7.86 17.29 17.50
N ARG A 147 -7.43 17.61 16.28
CA ARG A 147 -6.04 17.68 15.88
C ARG A 147 -5.21 18.58 16.80
N GLU A 148 -5.70 19.80 17.07
CA GLU A 148 -4.97 20.83 17.80
C GLU A 148 -4.75 20.41 19.27
N ALA A 149 -5.79 19.94 19.95
CA ALA A 149 -5.68 19.50 21.35
C ALA A 149 -4.81 18.23 21.49
N PHE A 150 -4.87 17.31 20.52
CA PHE A 150 -3.98 16.15 20.49
C PHE A 150 -2.53 16.57 20.28
N ALA A 151 -2.26 17.49 19.34
CA ALA A 151 -0.92 18.02 19.10
C ALA A 151 -0.35 18.72 20.35
N GLU A 152 -1.15 19.57 21.02
CA GLU A 152 -0.74 20.23 22.27
C GLU A 152 -0.37 19.23 23.36
N ALA A 153 -1.15 18.16 23.54
CA ALA A 153 -0.84 17.11 24.51
C ALA A 153 0.45 16.36 24.16
N VAL A 154 0.72 16.11 22.87
CA VAL A 154 1.98 15.50 22.42
C VAL A 154 3.16 16.44 22.68
N GLU A 155 3.04 17.72 22.36
CA GLU A 155 4.12 18.70 22.63
C GLU A 155 4.38 18.85 24.14
N ALA A 156 3.32 18.85 24.97
CA ALA A 156 3.45 18.91 26.42
C ALA A 156 4.13 17.67 27.00
N GLU A 157 3.82 16.47 26.49
CA GLU A 157 4.50 15.24 26.89
C GLU A 157 5.95 15.21 26.39
N TRP A 158 6.17 15.63 25.13
CA TRP A 158 7.50 15.70 24.53
C TRP A 158 8.41 16.70 25.25
N ALA A 159 7.88 17.79 25.80
CA ALA A 159 8.63 18.77 26.60
C ALA A 159 9.06 18.25 27.98
N ARG A 160 8.44 17.19 28.50
CA ARG A 160 8.81 16.56 29.79
C ARG A 160 9.96 15.56 29.67
N ARG A 161 10.34 15.21 28.44
CA ARG A 161 11.40 14.24 28.19
C ARG A 161 12.74 14.71 28.75
N ASP A 162 13.59 13.75 29.08
CA ASP A 162 15.02 14.03 29.15
C ASP A 162 15.52 14.29 27.71
N SER A 163 15.98 15.51 27.44
CA SER A 163 16.33 15.95 26.08
C SER A 163 17.48 15.18 25.45
N ASP A 164 18.29 14.51 26.27
CA ASP A 164 19.46 13.76 25.83
C ASP A 164 19.16 12.26 25.70
N ALA A 165 18.13 11.75 26.40
CA ALA A 165 17.71 10.36 26.29
C ALA A 165 16.99 10.11 24.96
N LEU A 166 17.46 9.11 24.20
CA LEU A 166 16.89 8.68 22.90
C LEU A 166 16.93 9.72 21.77
N ARG A 167 17.65 10.83 21.94
CA ARG A 167 18.01 11.69 20.80
C ARG A 167 18.83 10.85 19.83
N LEU A 168 18.43 10.86 18.56
CA LEU A 168 19.05 10.03 17.52
C LEU A 168 20.31 10.74 17.02
N PRO A 169 21.52 10.25 17.35
CA PRO A 169 22.73 10.95 16.96
C PRO A 169 23.10 10.62 15.51
N PRO A 170 23.74 11.55 14.77
CA PRO A 170 24.06 11.35 13.36
C PRO A 170 24.89 10.10 13.07
N GLU A 171 25.81 9.73 13.98
CA GLU A 171 26.61 8.52 13.86
C GLU A 171 25.77 7.23 13.92
N GLU A 172 24.65 7.23 14.65
CA GLU A 172 23.77 6.07 14.73
C GLU A 172 22.92 5.94 13.45
N VAL A 173 22.48 7.07 12.90
CA VAL A 173 21.83 7.11 11.57
C VAL A 173 22.79 6.58 10.51
N ALA A 174 24.04 7.06 10.51
CA ALA A 174 25.07 6.60 9.57
C ALA A 174 25.39 5.11 9.75
N ARG A 175 25.49 4.62 11.00
CA ARG A 175 25.75 3.21 11.31
C ARG A 175 24.66 2.31 10.73
N ILE A 176 23.38 2.68 10.89
CA ILE A 176 22.27 1.90 10.36
C ILE A 176 22.18 2.05 8.83
N ALA A 177 22.41 3.25 8.30
CA ALA A 177 22.42 3.49 6.86
C ALA A 177 23.49 2.67 6.11
N ALA A 178 24.62 2.37 6.76
CA ALA A 178 25.66 1.49 6.19
C ALA A 178 25.17 0.04 5.93
N HIS A 179 24.03 -0.38 6.48
CA HIS A 179 23.39 -1.67 6.16
C HIS A 179 22.44 -1.60 4.95
N PHE A 180 22.24 -0.41 4.37
CA PHE A 180 21.37 -0.17 3.22
C PHE A 180 22.15 0.46 2.05
N GLU A 181 23.46 0.19 1.98
CA GLU A 181 24.29 0.67 0.88
C GLU A 181 23.82 0.15 -0.47
N ALA A 182 24.07 0.93 -1.50
CA ALA A 182 23.79 0.53 -2.87
C ALA A 182 24.57 -0.75 -3.21
N PRO A 183 23.94 -1.75 -3.86
CA PRO A 183 24.64 -2.89 -4.42
C PRO A 183 25.76 -2.47 -5.38
N PRO A 184 26.76 -3.33 -5.63
CA PRO A 184 27.84 -3.06 -6.56
C PRO A 184 27.36 -3.15 -8.01
N TYR A 185 26.61 -2.14 -8.46
CA TYR A 185 26.09 -2.05 -9.82
C TYR A 185 27.21 -2.06 -10.86
N ALA A 186 26.97 -2.76 -11.98
CA ALA A 186 27.90 -2.82 -13.10
C ALA A 186 27.97 -1.46 -13.81
N ALA A 187 29.14 -0.81 -13.80
CA ALA A 187 29.31 0.53 -14.38
C ALA A 187 29.00 0.56 -15.88
N GLU A 188 29.33 -0.52 -16.60
CA GLU A 188 29.07 -0.67 -18.02
C GLU A 188 27.57 -0.81 -18.35
N ALA A 189 26.71 -1.13 -17.37
CA ALA A 189 25.27 -1.24 -17.58
C ALA A 189 24.64 0.08 -18.03
N ALA A 190 25.25 1.23 -17.75
CA ALA A 190 24.80 2.52 -18.26
C ALA A 190 24.80 2.61 -19.81
N ALA A 191 25.63 1.78 -20.46
CA ALA A 191 25.66 1.66 -21.92
C ALA A 191 24.64 0.65 -22.45
N ASP A 192 24.01 -0.16 -21.58
CA ASP A 192 22.95 -1.08 -22.00
C ASP A 192 21.85 -0.28 -22.72
N ARG A 193 21.31 -0.90 -23.76
CA ARG A 193 20.20 -0.37 -24.52
C ARG A 193 19.01 -1.29 -24.33
N LEU A 194 17.84 -0.72 -24.49
CA LEU A 194 16.61 -1.48 -24.54
C LEU A 194 16.75 -2.58 -25.58
N ASP A 195 16.41 -3.81 -25.19
CA ASP A 195 16.58 -4.98 -26.03
C ASP A 195 15.79 -4.79 -27.34
N PRO A 196 16.39 -4.99 -28.52
CA PRO A 196 15.66 -5.10 -29.78
C PRO A 196 14.44 -6.05 -29.70
N ALA A 197 14.44 -7.02 -28.79
CA ALA A 197 13.31 -7.90 -28.47
C ALA A 197 12.03 -7.14 -28.10
N LEU A 198 12.11 -5.91 -27.58
CA LEU A 198 10.93 -5.07 -27.36
C LEU A 198 10.21 -4.71 -28.66
N GLU A 199 10.93 -4.67 -29.78
CA GLU A 199 10.35 -4.44 -31.11
C GLU A 199 9.87 -5.75 -31.75
N SER A 200 10.45 -6.90 -31.40
CA SER A 200 10.15 -8.19 -32.04
C SER A 200 9.20 -9.11 -31.26
N ASP A 201 9.02 -8.93 -29.95
CA ASP A 201 8.13 -9.74 -29.10
C ASP A 201 7.09 -8.86 -28.36
N PRO A 202 5.84 -8.80 -28.85
CA PRO A 202 4.77 -8.04 -28.21
C PRO A 202 4.43 -8.47 -26.78
N ALA A 203 4.64 -9.74 -26.41
CA ALA A 203 4.38 -10.21 -25.05
C ALA A 203 5.43 -9.69 -24.07
N PHE A 204 6.70 -9.74 -24.46
CA PHE A 204 7.79 -9.12 -23.70
C PHE A 204 7.61 -7.60 -23.58
N ALA A 205 7.23 -6.92 -24.66
CA ALA A 205 6.98 -5.48 -24.65
C ALA A 205 5.88 -5.07 -23.65
N ARG A 206 4.77 -5.82 -23.62
CA ARG A 206 3.68 -5.58 -22.65
C ARG A 206 4.14 -5.82 -21.21
N TRP A 207 4.84 -6.93 -20.95
CA TRP A 207 5.40 -7.22 -19.63
C TRP A 207 6.39 -6.15 -19.18
N TYR A 208 7.31 -5.75 -20.06
CA TYR A 208 8.27 -4.69 -19.78
C TYR A 208 7.57 -3.39 -19.37
N ALA A 209 6.56 -2.97 -20.14
CA ALA A 209 5.83 -1.73 -19.88
C ALA A 209 5.02 -1.75 -18.57
N ARG A 210 4.50 -2.91 -18.16
CA ARG A 210 3.62 -3.03 -16.99
C ARG A 210 4.35 -3.43 -15.72
N ASN A 211 5.26 -4.38 -15.81
CA ASN A 211 5.87 -5.01 -14.65
C ASN A 211 7.24 -4.43 -14.32
N THR A 212 7.77 -3.49 -15.10
CA THR A 212 9.05 -2.86 -14.78
C THR A 212 8.90 -1.37 -14.54
N VAL A 213 9.64 -0.84 -13.57
CA VAL A 213 9.68 0.59 -13.28
C VAL A 213 11.11 1.13 -13.37
N PRO A 214 11.29 2.44 -13.67
CA PRO A 214 12.62 3.04 -13.73
C PRO A 214 13.38 2.95 -12.41
N HIS A 215 14.68 2.76 -12.52
CA HIS A 215 15.64 2.87 -11.42
C HIS A 215 16.41 4.18 -11.53
N LYS A 216 16.87 4.74 -10.42
CA LYS A 216 17.79 5.90 -10.44
C LYS A 216 19.19 5.62 -11.00
N ILE A 217 19.54 4.35 -11.19
CA ILE A 217 20.85 3.91 -11.70
C ILE A 217 20.66 3.53 -13.16
N PRO A 218 21.35 4.20 -14.11
CA PRO A 218 21.26 3.85 -15.51
C PRO A 218 21.65 2.39 -15.76
N GLY A 219 20.90 1.71 -16.64
CA GLY A 219 21.13 0.29 -16.91
C GLY A 219 20.38 -0.68 -16.00
N TYR A 220 19.67 -0.18 -14.99
CA TYR A 220 18.91 -1.00 -14.05
C TYR A 220 17.42 -0.62 -14.02
N ARG A 221 16.58 -1.57 -13.61
CA ARG A 221 15.13 -1.41 -13.42
C ARG A 221 14.64 -2.28 -12.28
N ALA A 222 13.58 -1.84 -11.62
CA ALA A 222 12.86 -2.71 -10.69
C ALA A 222 11.83 -3.54 -11.47
N VAL A 223 11.63 -4.80 -11.07
CA VAL A 223 10.73 -5.75 -11.71
C VAL A 223 9.73 -6.27 -10.68
N HIS A 224 8.46 -6.01 -10.92
CA HIS A 224 7.33 -6.57 -10.19
C HIS A 224 7.03 -7.99 -10.67
N ILE A 225 7.10 -8.95 -9.75
CA ILE A 225 6.61 -10.30 -9.94
C ILE A 225 5.14 -10.30 -9.52
N SER A 226 4.24 -10.41 -10.50
CA SER A 226 2.80 -10.39 -10.24
C SER A 226 2.37 -11.73 -9.66
N LEU A 227 1.72 -11.70 -8.50
CA LEU A 227 1.13 -12.88 -7.84
C LEU A 227 -0.40 -12.94 -8.06
N LYS A 228 -0.83 -12.48 -9.23
CA LYS A 228 -2.25 -12.25 -9.55
C LYS A 228 -2.58 -12.66 -10.99
N SER A 229 -1.96 -13.75 -11.43
CA SER A 229 -2.36 -14.42 -12.67
C SER A 229 -3.80 -14.96 -12.55
N PRO A 230 -4.52 -15.13 -13.66
CA PRO A 230 -5.88 -15.67 -13.64
C PRO A 230 -5.96 -17.02 -12.93
N GLY A 231 -6.93 -17.18 -12.02
CA GLY A 231 -7.14 -18.41 -11.26
C GLY A 231 -6.26 -18.56 -10.01
N ARG A 232 -5.43 -17.56 -9.72
CA ARG A 232 -4.64 -17.46 -8.49
C ARG A 232 -5.27 -16.46 -7.52
N ALA A 233 -5.37 -16.85 -6.25
CA ALA A 233 -5.75 -15.95 -5.17
C ALA A 233 -4.75 -14.79 -5.06
N PRO A 234 -5.19 -13.52 -5.03
CA PRO A 234 -4.26 -12.39 -5.05
C PRO A 234 -3.23 -12.41 -3.91
N GLY A 235 -1.96 -12.49 -4.29
CA GLY A 235 -0.83 -12.48 -3.35
C GLY A 235 -0.36 -13.85 -2.87
N ASP A 236 -0.95 -14.94 -3.36
CA ASP A 236 -0.52 -16.29 -3.02
C ASP A 236 0.68 -16.72 -3.87
N ALA A 237 1.65 -17.36 -3.21
CA ALA A 237 2.78 -18.04 -3.83
C ALA A 237 2.98 -19.40 -3.16
N THR A 238 3.28 -20.42 -3.95
CA THR A 238 3.59 -21.76 -3.43
C THR A 238 5.01 -21.80 -2.85
N ALA A 239 5.33 -22.86 -2.10
CA ALA A 239 6.68 -23.04 -1.57
C ALA A 239 7.72 -23.16 -2.70
N GLU A 240 7.38 -23.86 -3.78
CA GLU A 240 8.25 -24.03 -4.95
C GLU A 240 8.50 -22.71 -5.68
N GLU A 241 7.46 -21.88 -5.83
CA GLU A 241 7.59 -20.54 -6.42
C GLU A 241 8.44 -19.64 -5.53
N MET A 242 8.26 -19.69 -4.21
CA MET A 242 9.09 -18.92 -3.29
C MET A 242 10.57 -19.29 -3.37
N ILE A 243 10.90 -20.58 -3.56
CA ILE A 243 12.27 -21.04 -3.78
C ILE A 243 12.80 -20.52 -5.12
N LEU A 244 12.03 -20.68 -6.20
CA LEU A 244 12.41 -20.15 -7.52
C LEU A 244 12.67 -18.64 -7.47
N ILE A 245 11.79 -17.87 -6.82
CA ILE A 245 11.92 -16.42 -6.71
C ILE A 245 13.16 -16.04 -5.89
N ALA A 246 13.51 -16.83 -4.87
CA ALA A 246 14.75 -16.63 -4.12
C ALA A 246 15.98 -16.83 -5.02
N ASP A 247 16.02 -17.90 -5.83
CA ASP A 247 17.10 -18.16 -6.79
C ASP A 247 17.20 -17.01 -7.84
N LEU A 248 16.05 -16.49 -8.30
CA LEU A 248 16.00 -15.34 -9.20
C LEU A 248 16.50 -14.06 -8.53
N ALA A 249 16.20 -13.85 -7.25
CA ALA A 249 16.72 -12.71 -6.49
C ALA A 249 18.23 -12.79 -6.33
N GLU A 250 18.79 -13.96 -5.99
CA GLU A 250 20.25 -14.17 -5.92
C GLU A 250 20.92 -13.87 -7.27
N ARG A 251 20.32 -14.32 -8.37
CA ARG A 251 20.88 -14.17 -9.70
C ARG A 251 20.76 -12.77 -10.28
N TYR A 252 19.63 -12.10 -10.08
CA TYR A 252 19.27 -10.89 -10.84
C TYR A 252 19.06 -9.64 -9.97
N SER A 253 19.05 -9.76 -8.64
CA SER A 253 18.75 -8.65 -7.74
C SER A 253 19.57 -8.71 -6.45
N PHE A 254 20.83 -9.18 -6.54
CA PHE A 254 21.79 -9.21 -5.43
C PHE A 254 21.32 -9.95 -4.17
N GLY A 255 20.43 -10.94 -4.32
CA GLY A 255 19.85 -11.68 -3.20
C GLY A 255 18.77 -10.93 -2.43
N GLU A 256 18.30 -9.78 -2.94
CA GLU A 256 17.25 -8.99 -2.31
C GLU A 256 15.89 -9.14 -3.01
N LEU A 257 14.84 -9.19 -2.20
CA LEU A 257 13.44 -9.21 -2.62
C LEU A 257 12.63 -8.30 -1.69
N ARG A 258 11.63 -7.60 -2.25
CA ARG A 258 10.71 -6.77 -1.46
C ARG A 258 9.28 -7.23 -1.62
N VAL A 259 8.55 -7.28 -0.51
CA VAL A 259 7.10 -7.51 -0.52
C VAL A 259 6.40 -6.16 -0.64
N THR A 260 5.57 -6.02 -1.66
CA THR A 260 4.80 -4.80 -1.88
C THR A 260 3.51 -4.83 -1.06
N HIS A 261 3.03 -3.67 -0.62
CA HIS A 261 1.71 -3.58 0.04
C HIS A 261 0.54 -3.86 -0.92
N HIS A 262 0.82 -3.96 -2.22
CA HIS A 262 -0.09 -4.44 -3.25
C HIS A 262 -0.11 -5.97 -3.35
N GLN A 263 0.54 -6.72 -2.46
CA GLN A 263 0.56 -8.19 -2.47
C GLN A 263 1.33 -8.81 -3.65
N ASN A 264 2.18 -8.05 -4.33
CA ASN A 264 3.17 -8.56 -5.28
C ASN A 264 4.56 -8.58 -4.66
N LEU A 265 5.51 -9.19 -5.36
CA LEU A 265 6.94 -9.14 -5.02
C LEU A 265 7.69 -8.22 -5.98
N LEU A 266 8.85 -7.73 -5.56
CA LEU A 266 9.69 -6.83 -6.35
C LEU A 266 11.17 -7.25 -6.26
N LEU A 267 11.78 -7.42 -7.42
CA LEU A 267 13.24 -7.44 -7.61
C LEU A 267 13.67 -6.00 -7.91
N ALA A 268 14.41 -5.38 -7.00
CA ALA A 268 14.69 -3.94 -7.05
C ALA A 268 15.75 -3.58 -8.10
N ASP A 269 16.70 -4.48 -8.36
CA ASP A 269 18.01 -4.13 -8.92
C ASP A 269 18.35 -4.97 -10.16
N VAL A 270 17.40 -5.14 -11.10
CA VAL A 270 17.59 -5.97 -12.29
C VAL A 270 18.25 -5.19 -13.41
N ARG A 271 19.37 -5.70 -13.96
CA ARG A 271 20.06 -5.12 -15.10
C ARG A 271 19.21 -5.25 -16.37
N LEU A 272 19.21 -4.22 -17.22
CA LEU A 272 18.45 -4.18 -18.47
C LEU A 272 18.73 -5.39 -19.37
N ALA A 273 20.01 -5.76 -19.52
CA ALA A 273 20.43 -6.90 -20.34
C ALA A 273 19.88 -8.26 -19.87
N ASP A 274 19.49 -8.38 -18.59
CA ASP A 274 19.02 -9.63 -18.00
C ASP A 274 17.48 -9.79 -18.07
N LEU A 275 16.76 -8.71 -18.38
CA LEU A 275 15.29 -8.69 -18.43
C LEU A 275 14.69 -9.78 -19.33
N PRO A 276 15.21 -10.07 -20.55
CA PRO A 276 14.63 -11.12 -21.39
C PRO A 276 14.73 -12.50 -20.76
N ALA A 277 15.89 -12.85 -20.18
CA ALA A 277 16.11 -14.15 -19.55
C ALA A 277 15.28 -14.32 -18.27
N LEU A 278 15.19 -13.25 -17.47
CA LEU A 278 14.32 -13.21 -16.30
C LEU A 278 12.85 -13.38 -16.70
N TRP A 279 12.38 -12.62 -17.68
CA TRP A 279 11.01 -12.69 -18.18
C TRP A 279 10.65 -14.08 -18.70
N GLN A 280 11.53 -14.71 -19.49
CA GLN A 280 11.29 -16.07 -19.99
C GLN A 280 11.11 -17.07 -18.85
N THR A 281 11.94 -16.96 -17.81
CA THR A 281 11.86 -17.83 -16.64
C THR A 281 10.57 -17.58 -15.85
N LEU A 282 10.23 -16.31 -15.56
CA LEU A 282 8.98 -15.97 -14.88
C LEU A 282 7.75 -16.41 -15.69
N SER A 283 7.79 -16.27 -17.02
CA SER A 283 6.69 -16.66 -17.92
C SER A 283 6.46 -18.18 -17.91
N ALA A 284 7.53 -18.97 -17.89
CA ALA A 284 7.44 -20.43 -17.80
C ALA A 284 6.79 -20.93 -16.49
N HIS A 285 6.72 -20.06 -15.47
CA HIS A 285 6.15 -20.35 -14.15
C HIS A 285 4.89 -19.53 -13.83
N ASP A 286 4.28 -18.86 -14.81
CA ASP A 286 3.08 -18.02 -14.62
C ASP A 286 3.26 -16.86 -13.60
N LEU A 287 4.49 -16.33 -13.53
CA LEU A 287 4.89 -15.23 -12.65
C LEU A 287 5.16 -13.91 -13.42
N ALA A 288 4.89 -13.90 -14.72
CA ALA A 288 5.10 -12.76 -15.63
C ALA A 288 3.78 -12.16 -16.17
N HIS A 289 2.66 -12.35 -15.48
CA HIS A 289 1.39 -11.80 -15.96
C HIS A 289 1.46 -10.25 -16.01
N PRO A 290 1.21 -9.62 -17.18
CA PRO A 290 1.49 -8.20 -17.40
C PRO A 290 0.35 -7.28 -16.94
N ASN A 291 -0.07 -7.41 -15.68
CA ASN A 291 -1.27 -6.74 -15.15
C ASN A 291 -0.99 -5.68 -14.06
N VAL A 292 0.25 -5.47 -13.65
CA VAL A 292 0.61 -4.52 -12.58
C VAL A 292 0.03 -3.12 -12.86
N GLY A 293 -0.66 -2.55 -11.86
CA GLY A 293 -1.35 -1.26 -11.96
C GLY A 293 -2.70 -1.26 -12.70
N THR A 294 -3.16 -2.39 -13.22
CA THR A 294 -4.48 -2.54 -13.84
C THR A 294 -5.54 -3.00 -12.83
N LEU A 295 -6.82 -3.08 -13.26
CA LEU A 295 -7.94 -3.58 -12.45
C LEU A 295 -7.66 -4.94 -11.79
N THR A 296 -6.97 -5.85 -12.49
CA THR A 296 -6.70 -7.21 -12.00
C THR A 296 -5.47 -7.30 -11.11
N ASP A 297 -4.69 -6.22 -10.97
CA ASP A 297 -3.68 -6.05 -9.92
C ASP A 297 -4.32 -5.70 -8.56
N MET A 298 -5.45 -6.33 -8.26
CA MET A 298 -6.30 -6.02 -7.12
C MET A 298 -5.67 -6.42 -5.78
N ILE A 299 -6.10 -5.77 -4.70
CA ILE A 299 -5.76 -6.16 -3.33
C ILE A 299 -6.96 -6.92 -2.74
N ALA A 300 -6.76 -8.15 -2.29
CA ALA A 300 -7.79 -8.97 -1.65
C ALA A 300 -7.32 -9.51 -0.30
N CYS A 301 -8.17 -9.40 0.72
CA CYS A 301 -7.91 -10.12 1.97
C CYS A 301 -8.31 -11.61 1.82
N PRO A 302 -7.87 -12.50 2.73
CA PRO A 302 -8.21 -13.92 2.65
C PRO A 302 -9.70 -14.26 2.75
N GLY A 303 -10.57 -13.37 3.23
CA GLY A 303 -12.01 -13.65 3.31
C GLY A 303 -12.36 -14.86 4.19
N LEU A 304 -13.53 -15.46 3.96
CA LEU A 304 -14.01 -16.65 4.68
C LEU A 304 -13.13 -17.89 4.47
N ASP A 305 -12.29 -17.91 3.44
CA ASP A 305 -11.40 -19.03 3.13
C ASP A 305 -10.44 -19.33 4.29
N PHE A 306 -9.93 -18.29 4.96
CA PHE A 306 -8.95 -18.44 6.05
C PHE A 306 -9.20 -17.56 7.28
N CYS A 307 -10.11 -16.58 7.23
CA CYS A 307 -10.28 -15.60 8.30
C CYS A 307 -11.56 -15.82 9.11
N ALA A 308 -11.41 -16.15 10.39
CA ALA A 308 -12.53 -16.28 11.34
C ALA A 308 -13.26 -14.96 11.68
N LEU A 309 -12.80 -13.82 11.17
CA LEU A 309 -13.44 -12.50 11.35
C LEU A 309 -14.15 -12.00 10.08
N ALA A 310 -14.08 -12.76 8.98
CA ALA A 310 -14.71 -12.37 7.73
C ALA A 310 -16.23 -12.54 7.81
N ASN A 311 -16.95 -11.69 7.08
CA ASN A 311 -18.40 -11.81 6.91
C ASN A 311 -18.75 -12.42 5.54
N ALA A 312 -17.83 -12.31 4.58
CA ALA A 312 -17.95 -12.83 3.23
C ALA A 312 -16.57 -13.26 2.69
N GLY A 313 -16.58 -14.08 1.65
CA GLY A 313 -15.44 -14.47 0.84
C GLY A 313 -14.76 -13.25 0.19
N SER A 314 -13.58 -13.48 -0.36
CA SER A 314 -12.86 -12.44 -1.10
C SER A 314 -12.08 -13.05 -2.25
N ILE A 315 -11.51 -14.24 -2.06
CA ILE A 315 -10.80 -14.97 -3.10
C ILE A 315 -11.75 -15.34 -4.25
N ASP A 316 -12.94 -15.87 -3.95
CA ASP A 316 -13.94 -16.17 -5.00
C ASP A 316 -14.35 -14.94 -5.81
N VAL A 317 -14.52 -13.78 -5.14
CA VAL A 317 -14.87 -12.52 -5.82
C VAL A 317 -13.70 -12.04 -6.69
N ALA A 318 -12.46 -12.20 -6.22
CA ALA A 318 -11.28 -11.91 -7.02
C ALA A 318 -11.23 -12.79 -8.28
N HIS A 319 -11.52 -14.09 -8.16
CA HIS A 319 -11.62 -15.00 -9.31
C HIS A 319 -12.73 -14.60 -10.28
N GLN A 320 -13.91 -14.21 -9.78
CA GLN A 320 -15.00 -13.70 -10.64
C GLN A 320 -14.56 -12.48 -11.46
N ILE A 321 -13.84 -11.54 -10.83
CA ILE A 321 -13.34 -10.33 -11.49
C ILE A 321 -12.24 -10.70 -12.50
N GLN A 322 -11.26 -11.52 -12.12
CA GLN A 322 -10.20 -11.99 -13.03
C GLN A 322 -10.79 -12.66 -14.28
N SER A 323 -11.75 -13.57 -14.12
CA SER A 323 -12.42 -14.26 -15.23
C SER A 323 -13.26 -13.31 -16.09
N ARG A 324 -13.88 -12.29 -15.48
CA ARG A 324 -14.71 -11.32 -16.23
C ARG A 324 -13.88 -10.33 -17.04
N PHE A 325 -12.65 -10.05 -16.60
CA PHE A 325 -11.74 -9.05 -17.17
C PHE A 325 -10.40 -9.68 -17.56
N GLU A 326 -10.44 -10.77 -18.33
CA GLU A 326 -9.24 -11.47 -18.83
C GLU A 326 -8.56 -10.77 -20.02
N ASP A 327 -9.30 -9.91 -20.74
CA ASP A 327 -8.78 -9.15 -21.87
C ASP A 327 -7.84 -8.04 -21.40
N LEU A 328 -6.53 -8.26 -21.60
CA LEU A 328 -5.49 -7.31 -21.24
C LEU A 328 -5.57 -6.00 -22.03
N ASP A 329 -6.00 -6.03 -23.29
CA ASP A 329 -6.07 -4.81 -24.10
C ASP A 329 -7.18 -3.89 -23.56
N TYR A 330 -8.31 -4.48 -23.13
CA TYR A 330 -9.34 -3.75 -22.40
C TYR A 330 -8.81 -3.17 -21.09
N LEU A 331 -8.08 -3.96 -20.29
CA LEU A 331 -7.47 -3.48 -19.04
C LEU A 331 -6.48 -2.33 -19.27
N TYR A 332 -5.76 -2.35 -20.39
CA TYR A 332 -4.83 -1.30 -20.74
C TYR A 332 -5.53 -0.02 -21.18
N ASP A 333 -6.63 -0.15 -21.93
CA ASP A 333 -7.47 0.97 -22.32
C ASP A 333 -8.09 1.67 -21.09
N LEU A 334 -8.49 0.91 -20.06
CA LEU A 334 -8.97 1.50 -18.79
C LEU A 334 -7.93 2.40 -18.11
N GLY A 335 -6.64 2.14 -18.32
CA GLY A 335 -5.53 2.84 -17.68
C GLY A 335 -5.28 2.38 -16.24
N GLU A 336 -4.66 3.25 -15.44
CA GLU A 336 -4.37 2.96 -14.03
C GLU A 336 -5.67 2.85 -13.22
N LEU A 337 -5.89 1.70 -12.58
CA LEU A 337 -7.10 1.45 -11.81
C LEU A 337 -6.85 0.50 -10.64
N ARG A 338 -7.03 0.99 -9.41
CA ARG A 338 -6.81 0.21 -8.19
C ARG A 338 -8.12 -0.31 -7.61
N LEU A 339 -8.28 -1.63 -7.61
CA LEU A 339 -9.39 -2.32 -6.96
C LEU A 339 -8.94 -2.97 -5.66
N ASN A 340 -9.62 -2.63 -4.56
CA ASN A 340 -9.29 -3.11 -3.23
C ASN A 340 -10.53 -3.75 -2.59
N MET A 341 -10.39 -4.95 -2.04
CA MET A 341 -11.51 -5.68 -1.45
C MET A 341 -11.24 -6.20 -0.05
N SER A 342 -12.29 -6.33 0.76
CA SER A 342 -12.20 -7.00 2.06
C SER A 342 -13.51 -7.72 2.38
N GLY A 343 -13.42 -8.96 2.84
CA GLY A 343 -14.57 -9.75 3.28
C GLY A 343 -15.26 -9.23 4.55
N CYS A 344 -14.74 -8.17 5.19
CA CYS A 344 -15.44 -7.47 6.27
C CYS A 344 -14.91 -6.05 6.52
N MET A 345 -15.61 -5.35 7.39
CA MET A 345 -15.35 -3.98 7.87
C MET A 345 -13.99 -3.77 8.58
N ASN A 346 -13.17 -4.80 8.75
CA ASN A 346 -11.80 -4.62 9.26
C ASN A 346 -10.86 -4.00 8.20
N ALA A 347 -11.26 -4.01 6.92
CA ALA A 347 -10.58 -3.38 5.80
C ALA A 347 -9.11 -3.81 5.62
N CYS A 348 -8.82 -5.11 5.78
CA CYS A 348 -7.46 -5.64 5.63
C CYS A 348 -6.91 -5.46 4.21
N GLY A 349 -7.76 -5.56 3.19
CA GLY A 349 -7.39 -5.26 1.79
C GLY A 349 -7.61 -3.80 1.39
N HIS A 350 -7.73 -2.89 2.36
CA HIS A 350 -7.75 -1.44 2.13
C HIS A 350 -8.86 -0.91 1.18
N HIS A 351 -10.05 -1.54 1.20
CA HIS A 351 -11.17 -1.18 0.30
C HIS A 351 -11.61 0.29 0.35
N HIS A 352 -11.47 0.97 1.50
CA HIS A 352 -11.85 2.38 1.62
C HIS A 352 -10.96 3.35 0.81
N VAL A 353 -9.78 2.92 0.37
CA VAL A 353 -8.81 3.75 -0.37
C VAL A 353 -8.44 3.17 -1.73
N GLY A 354 -9.17 2.15 -2.19
CA GLY A 354 -9.14 1.75 -3.60
C GLY A 354 -9.91 2.76 -4.43
N HIS A 355 -9.52 2.92 -5.70
CA HIS A 355 -10.33 3.67 -6.67
C HIS A 355 -11.73 3.04 -6.73
N ILE A 356 -11.76 1.70 -6.75
CA ILE A 356 -12.92 0.87 -6.52
C ILE A 356 -12.69 0.06 -5.23
N GLY A 357 -13.61 0.18 -4.28
CA GLY A 357 -13.60 -0.52 -3.01
C GLY A 357 -14.74 -1.55 -2.92
N ILE A 358 -14.43 -2.77 -2.49
CA ILE A 358 -15.45 -3.82 -2.27
C ILE A 358 -15.43 -4.27 -0.81
N LEU A 359 -16.56 -4.14 -0.13
CA LEU A 359 -16.76 -4.55 1.26
C LEU A 359 -17.76 -5.70 1.36
N GLY A 360 -17.30 -6.87 1.79
CA GLY A 360 -18.15 -7.99 2.17
C GLY A 360 -18.96 -7.72 3.44
N VAL A 361 -20.24 -8.06 3.39
CA VAL A 361 -21.22 -7.97 4.49
C VAL A 361 -22.06 -9.25 4.52
N ASP A 362 -22.44 -9.67 5.73
CA ASP A 362 -23.40 -10.75 5.91
C ASP A 362 -24.82 -10.18 5.91
N LYS A 363 -25.72 -10.81 5.15
CA LYS A 363 -27.16 -10.60 5.30
C LYS A 363 -27.85 -11.94 5.50
N LYS A 364 -28.15 -12.27 6.77
CA LYS A 364 -28.89 -13.49 7.14
C LYS A 364 -28.18 -14.78 6.69
N GLY A 365 -26.85 -14.81 6.78
CA GLY A 365 -26.05 -15.97 6.37
C GLY A 365 -25.70 -16.01 4.87
N GLU A 366 -26.09 -15.00 4.10
CA GLU A 366 -25.71 -14.84 2.70
C GLU A 366 -24.62 -13.79 2.53
N GLU A 367 -23.74 -14.02 1.55
CA GLU A 367 -22.65 -13.12 1.19
C GLU A 367 -23.12 -11.99 0.27
N TRP A 368 -23.05 -10.76 0.77
CA TRP A 368 -23.39 -9.55 0.03
C TRP A 368 -22.21 -8.58 0.02
N TYR A 369 -22.16 -7.67 -0.96
CA TYR A 369 -21.01 -6.82 -1.19
C TYR A 369 -21.41 -5.37 -1.45
N GLN A 370 -20.81 -4.48 -0.69
CA GLN A 370 -20.99 -3.04 -0.79
C GLN A 370 -19.87 -2.44 -1.66
N ILE A 371 -20.25 -1.80 -2.77
CA ILE A 371 -19.31 -1.13 -3.67
C ILE A 371 -19.10 0.33 -3.27
N GLN A 372 -17.86 0.79 -3.32
CA GLN A 372 -17.42 2.16 -3.04
C GLN A 372 -16.53 2.66 -4.20
N ILE A 373 -16.55 3.96 -4.50
CA ILE A 373 -15.65 4.57 -5.49
C ILE A 373 -15.02 5.88 -5.01
N GLY A 374 -13.90 6.25 -5.62
CA GLY A 374 -13.23 7.54 -5.40
C GLY A 374 -12.26 7.57 -4.20
N GLY A 375 -11.88 6.40 -3.68
CA GLY A 375 -10.82 6.28 -2.67
C GLY A 375 -9.44 6.42 -3.28
N SER A 376 -8.47 6.88 -2.48
CA SER A 376 -7.06 6.93 -2.84
C SER A 376 -6.20 6.95 -1.59
N SER A 377 -5.08 6.23 -1.61
CA SER A 377 -4.06 6.25 -0.56
C SER A 377 -2.82 7.08 -0.88
N GLU A 378 -2.84 7.79 -2.02
CA GLU A 378 -1.71 8.61 -2.48
C GLU A 378 -1.65 9.95 -1.72
N ASN A 379 -0.82 10.90 -2.19
CA ASN A 379 -0.66 12.23 -1.60
C ASN A 379 -2.01 12.93 -1.34
N SER A 380 -2.91 12.92 -2.33
CA SER A 380 -4.28 13.41 -2.22
C SER A 380 -5.22 12.33 -1.67
N ALA A 381 -4.92 11.81 -0.48
CA ALA A 381 -5.66 10.71 0.11
C ALA A 381 -7.15 11.03 0.22
N SER A 382 -8.00 10.08 -0.14
CA SER A 382 -9.46 10.21 -0.08
C SER A 382 -10.11 8.89 0.30
N LEU A 383 -11.25 8.97 0.99
CA LEU A 383 -12.04 7.80 1.32
C LEU A 383 -13.12 7.59 0.25
N GLY A 384 -13.26 6.35 -0.21
CA GLY A 384 -14.30 5.96 -1.15
C GLY A 384 -15.69 6.18 -0.58
N LYS A 385 -16.62 6.56 -1.45
CA LYS A 385 -18.03 6.76 -1.11
C LYS A 385 -18.84 5.56 -1.56
N VAL A 386 -19.80 5.15 -0.72
CA VAL A 386 -20.75 4.07 -1.04
C VAL A 386 -21.56 4.43 -2.28
N LEU A 387 -21.50 3.56 -3.28
CA LEU A 387 -22.11 3.80 -4.58
C LEU A 387 -23.64 3.59 -4.54
N GLY A 388 -24.11 2.50 -3.95
CA GLY A 388 -25.53 2.16 -3.86
C GLY A 388 -25.80 1.05 -2.84
N PRO A 389 -26.90 0.29 -2.92
CA PRO A 389 -27.12 -0.87 -2.06
C PRO A 389 -26.07 -1.97 -2.29
N SER A 390 -25.88 -2.83 -1.28
CA SER A 390 -25.04 -4.01 -1.46
C SER A 390 -25.68 -5.01 -2.43
N VAL A 391 -24.88 -5.76 -3.18
CA VAL A 391 -25.31 -6.76 -4.17
C VAL A 391 -24.91 -8.17 -3.77
N PRO A 392 -25.60 -9.23 -4.24
CA PRO A 392 -25.18 -10.61 -3.99
C PRO A 392 -23.80 -10.90 -4.59
N LYS A 393 -23.07 -11.86 -4.00
CA LYS A 393 -21.74 -12.31 -4.46
C LYS A 393 -21.63 -12.43 -5.98
N GLU A 394 -22.58 -13.12 -6.60
CA GLU A 394 -22.49 -13.48 -8.03
C GLU A 394 -22.74 -12.32 -8.99
N GLN A 395 -23.16 -11.16 -8.48
CA GLN A 395 -23.37 -9.96 -9.27
C GLN A 395 -22.19 -8.99 -9.17
N VAL A 396 -21.19 -9.25 -8.31
CA VAL A 396 -20.11 -8.29 -8.05
C VAL A 396 -19.35 -7.95 -9.33
N ALA A 397 -18.87 -8.94 -10.08
CA ALA A 397 -18.11 -8.71 -11.31
C ALA A 397 -18.93 -7.98 -12.39
N GLU A 398 -20.23 -8.28 -12.48
CA GLU A 398 -21.15 -7.63 -13.42
C GLU A 398 -21.38 -6.15 -13.05
N VAL A 399 -21.55 -5.85 -11.76
CA VAL A 399 -21.67 -4.48 -11.25
C VAL A 399 -20.38 -3.68 -11.51
N ILE A 400 -19.21 -4.30 -11.36
CA ILE A 400 -17.94 -3.67 -11.77
C ILE A 400 -17.93 -3.41 -13.27
N GLY A 401 -18.40 -4.34 -14.11
CA GLY A 401 -18.48 -4.13 -15.57
C GLY A 401 -19.33 -2.93 -15.95
N ARG A 402 -20.50 -2.78 -15.33
CA ARG A 402 -21.39 -1.62 -15.52
C ARG A 402 -20.73 -0.32 -15.07
N LEU A 403 -20.08 -0.34 -13.91
CA LEU A 403 -19.34 0.81 -13.39
C LEU A 403 -18.24 1.26 -14.36
N LEU A 404 -17.51 0.32 -14.95
CA LEU A 404 -16.46 0.62 -15.94
C LEU A 404 -17.04 1.14 -17.25
N ALA A 405 -18.19 0.62 -17.71
CA ALA A 405 -18.89 1.19 -18.86
C ALA A 405 -19.29 2.65 -18.62
N VAL A 406 -19.80 2.98 -17.44
CA VAL A 406 -20.11 4.37 -17.07
C VAL A 406 -18.85 5.24 -17.05
N TYR A 407 -17.73 4.72 -16.55
CA TYR A 407 -16.44 5.43 -16.62
C TYR A 407 -16.02 5.71 -18.06
N LEU A 408 -16.05 4.71 -18.93
CA LEU A 408 -15.65 4.85 -20.34
C LEU A 408 -16.50 5.87 -21.09
N ASP A 409 -17.80 5.95 -20.77
CA ASP A 409 -18.70 6.93 -21.39
C ASP A 409 -18.50 8.37 -20.87
N LEU A 410 -18.04 8.52 -19.63
CA LEU A 410 -17.89 9.82 -18.98
C LEU A 410 -16.47 10.38 -19.08
N ARG A 411 -15.45 9.53 -19.26
CA ARG A 411 -14.05 9.93 -19.27
C ARG A 411 -13.74 10.81 -20.48
N GLU A 412 -12.89 11.79 -20.25
CA GLU A 412 -12.24 12.55 -21.32
C GLU A 412 -11.01 11.77 -21.83
N GLU A 413 -10.47 12.16 -22.98
CA GLU A 413 -9.33 11.45 -23.60
C GLU A 413 -8.13 11.41 -22.64
N GLY A 414 -7.65 10.19 -22.34
CA GLY A 414 -6.53 9.96 -21.42
C GLY A 414 -6.85 10.18 -19.93
N GLU A 415 -8.10 10.47 -19.57
CA GLU A 415 -8.49 10.70 -18.18
C GLU A 415 -8.51 9.38 -17.39
N ARG A 416 -7.88 9.37 -16.21
CA ARG A 416 -7.91 8.20 -15.31
C ARG A 416 -9.26 8.07 -14.63
N PHE A 417 -9.61 6.86 -14.21
CA PHE A 417 -10.84 6.58 -13.47
C PHE A 417 -11.04 7.49 -12.24
N LEU A 418 -10.01 7.61 -11.40
CA LEU A 418 -10.11 8.41 -10.17
C LEU A 418 -10.35 9.90 -10.49
N ASP A 419 -9.72 10.40 -11.54
CA ASP A 419 -9.86 11.80 -11.96
C ASP A 419 -11.27 12.04 -12.54
N THR A 420 -11.79 11.08 -13.32
CA THR A 420 -13.19 11.09 -13.78
C THR A 420 -14.16 11.16 -12.61
N CYS A 421 -14.01 10.28 -11.61
CA CYS A 421 -14.85 10.28 -10.42
C CYS A 421 -14.79 11.60 -9.64
N ARG A 422 -13.62 12.26 -9.60
CA ARG A 422 -13.44 13.57 -8.95
C ARG A 422 -14.12 14.69 -9.71
N ARG A 423 -14.06 14.66 -11.05
CA ARG A 423 -14.66 15.67 -11.92
C ARG A 423 -16.19 15.59 -11.94
N VAL A 424 -16.75 14.40 -12.16
CA VAL A 424 -18.21 14.23 -12.37
C VAL A 424 -18.97 13.90 -11.09
N GLY A 425 -18.26 13.54 -10.01
CA GLY A 425 -18.87 13.03 -8.79
C GLY A 425 -19.37 11.60 -8.91
N ILE A 426 -19.99 11.08 -7.85
CA ILE A 426 -20.45 9.68 -7.78
C ILE A 426 -21.87 9.46 -8.29
N GLU A 427 -22.69 10.51 -8.38
CA GLU A 427 -24.11 10.39 -8.69
C GLU A 427 -24.36 9.80 -10.09
N PRO A 428 -23.65 10.21 -11.17
CA PRO A 428 -23.81 9.58 -12.48
C PRO A 428 -23.52 8.06 -12.47
N PHE A 429 -22.54 7.63 -11.66
CA PHE A 429 -22.24 6.22 -11.47
C PHE A 429 -23.34 5.52 -10.70
N ARG A 430 -23.85 6.12 -9.61
CA ARG A 430 -24.94 5.55 -8.81
C ARG A 430 -26.18 5.30 -9.65
N GLU A 431 -26.64 6.31 -10.38
CA GLU A 431 -27.85 6.25 -11.18
C GLU A 431 -27.74 5.16 -12.25
N ARG A 432 -26.63 5.12 -12.99
CA ARG A 432 -26.48 4.24 -14.14
C ARG A 432 -26.13 2.79 -13.78
N VAL A 433 -25.38 2.56 -12.71
CA VAL A 433 -24.99 1.20 -12.28
C VAL A 433 -26.18 0.45 -11.68
N TYR A 434 -27.06 1.14 -10.95
CA TYR A 434 -28.17 0.52 -10.23
C TYR A 434 -29.55 0.65 -10.91
N ALA A 435 -29.69 1.47 -11.96
CA ALA A 435 -30.96 1.64 -12.69
C ALA A 435 -31.61 0.32 -13.14
N GLU A 436 -30.83 -0.67 -13.56
CA GLU A 436 -31.37 -1.97 -14.00
C GLU A 436 -31.59 -2.99 -12.86
N LEU A 437 -30.94 -2.78 -11.70
CA LEU A 437 -31.13 -3.68 -10.54
C LEU A 437 -32.48 -3.44 -9.87
N GLU A 438 -33.02 -2.22 -9.95
CA GLU A 438 -34.38 -1.89 -9.49
C GLU A 438 -35.48 -2.44 -10.41
N VAL A 439 -35.17 -2.81 -11.66
CA VAL A 439 -36.14 -3.40 -12.61
C VAL A 439 -36.23 -4.93 -12.45
N ALA A 440 -35.23 -5.55 -11.82
CA ALA A 440 -35.16 -7.00 -11.61
C ALA A 440 -35.59 -7.46 -10.20
N ALA A 441 -35.87 -6.52 -9.28
CA ALA A 441 -36.38 -6.75 -7.93
C ALA A 441 -37.87 -6.43 -7.85
#